data_AF-H1HEY6-F1
#
_entry.id   AF-H1HEY6-F1
#
_cell.length_a   1.000
_cell.length_b   1.000
_cell.length_c   1.000
_cell.angle_alpha   90.00
_cell.angle_beta   90.00
_cell.angle_gamma   90.00
#
_symmetry.space_group_name_H-M   'P 1'
#
loop_
_entity.id
_entity.type
_entity.pdbx_description
1 polymer ?
#
loop_
_entity_poly.entity_id
_entity_poly.type
_entity_poly.pdbx_seq_one_letter_code
_entity_poly.pdbx_strand_id
1 'polypeptide(L)'
;MKKYFILFICFLFLIGCGKDYKTYSLKEKKEMIKEAVIENRNGNREKIEKLDELTKKLEEAARNGDTEAEAELKEWHETALLIEGTF
;
A
#
# COMPACT_ATOMS: atom_id res chain seq x y z
N MET A 1 11.19 -10.40 19.47
CA MET A 1 11.54 -9.31 18.54
C MET A 1 10.27 -8.73 17.91
N LYS A 2 9.47 -7.95 18.65
CA LYS A 2 8.17 -7.41 18.19
C LYS A 2 8.05 -5.88 18.30
N LYS A 3 9.05 -5.20 18.86
CA LYS A 3 8.97 -3.76 19.20
C LYS A 3 9.39 -2.82 18.06
N TYR A 4 10.06 -3.32 17.02
CA TYR A 4 10.53 -2.48 15.90
C TYR A 4 9.51 -2.32 14.76
N PHE A 5 8.46 -3.15 14.70
CA PHE A 5 7.47 -3.07 13.62
C PHE A 5 6.57 -1.82 13.73
N ILE A 6 6.31 -1.37 14.96
CA ILE A 6 5.48 -0.19 15.24
C ILE A 6 6.19 1.10 14.79
N LEU A 7 7.52 1.16 14.92
CA LEU A 7 8.31 2.31 14.47
C LEU A 7 8.27 2.48 12.94
N PHE A 8 8.19 1.40 12.18
CA PHE A 8 8.10 1.48 10.72
C PHE A 8 6.77 2.11 10.26
N ILE A 9 5.67 1.84 10.98
CA ILE A 9 4.35 2.41 10.69
C ILE A 9 4.30 3.91 11.02
N CYS A 10 4.97 4.37 12.09
CA CYS A 10 4.97 5.78 12.46
C CYS A 10 5.72 6.69 11.46
N PHE A 11 6.69 6.15 10.70
CA PHE A 11 7.35 6.88 9.61
C PHE A 11 6.56 6.90 8.28
N LEU A 12 5.41 6.21 8.21
CA LEU A 12 4.52 6.27 7.03
C LEU A 12 3.70 7.56 6.96
N PHE A 13 3.62 8.33 8.05
CA PHE A 13 2.75 9.51 8.13
C PHE A 13 3.46 10.85 7.93
N LEU A 14 4.78 10.85 7.74
CA LEU A 14 5.54 12.09 7.59
C LEU A 14 5.95 12.27 6.13
N ILE A 15 5.40 13.34 5.55
CA ILE A 15 5.83 14.05 4.34
C ILE A 15 5.09 13.63 3.06
N GLY A 16 3.91 14.21 2.89
CA GLY A 16 3.29 14.47 1.59
C GLY A 16 2.61 15.83 1.67
N CYS A 17 2.96 16.77 0.78
CA CYS A 17 2.47 18.14 0.76
C CYS A 17 0.92 18.15 0.67
N GLY A 18 0.22 18.38 1.79
CA GLY A 18 -1.23 18.62 1.82
C GLY A 18 -2.14 17.51 1.29
N LYS A 19 -1.63 16.30 1.05
CA LYS A 19 -2.38 15.17 0.51
C LYS A 19 -2.56 14.07 1.56
N ASP A 20 -3.75 13.49 1.63
CA ASP A 20 -4.14 12.47 2.61
C ASP A 20 -3.64 11.04 2.28
N TYR A 21 -2.70 10.91 1.36
CA TYR A 21 -2.12 9.63 0.96
C TYR A 21 -0.60 9.74 0.72
N LYS A 22 0.13 8.68 1.11
CA LYS A 22 1.58 8.55 0.90
C LYS A 22 1.86 7.90 -0.44
N THR A 23 2.87 8.39 -1.15
CA THR A 23 3.45 7.70 -2.31
C THR A 23 4.56 6.76 -1.86
N TYR A 24 4.59 5.57 -2.45
CA TYR A 24 5.55 4.52 -2.10
C TYR A 24 6.47 4.23 -3.27
N SER A 25 7.72 3.88 -3.00
CA SER A 25 8.59 3.37 -4.06
C SER A 25 8.12 1.99 -4.53
N LEU A 26 8.43 1.64 -5.78
CA LEU A 26 8.10 0.32 -6.34
C LEU A 26 8.61 -0.84 -5.47
N LYS A 27 9.76 -0.68 -4.82
CA LYS A 27 10.33 -1.70 -3.92
C LYS A 27 9.47 -1.87 -2.67
N GLU A 28 9.06 -0.77 -2.03
CA GLU A 28 8.18 -0.80 -0.86
C GLU A 28 6.82 -1.39 -1.20
N LYS A 29 6.23 -1.01 -2.34
CA LYS A 29 4.96 -1.59 -2.84
C LYS A 29 5.07 -3.12 -2.95
N LYS A 30 6.17 -3.61 -3.55
CA LYS A 30 6.43 -5.04 -3.71
C LYS A 30 6.58 -5.76 -2.38
N GLU A 31 7.37 -5.22 -1.45
CA GLU A 31 7.58 -5.83 -0.13
C GLU A 31 6.26 -5.88 0.66
N MET A 32 5.47 -4.81 0.67
CA MET A 32 4.18 -4.74 1.35
C MET A 32 3.18 -5.76 0.81
N ILE A 33 3.02 -5.85 -0.52
CA ILE A 33 2.10 -6.82 -1.14
C ILE A 33 2.57 -8.25 -0.85
N LYS A 34 3.87 -8.53 -0.96
CA LYS A 34 4.43 -9.85 -0.67
C LYS A 34 4.18 -10.26 0.78
N GLU A 35 4.43 -9.37 1.74
CA GLU A 35 4.13 -9.63 3.15
C GLU A 35 2.63 -9.85 3.38
N ALA A 36 1.77 -9.04 2.76
CA ALA A 36 0.34 -9.17 2.88
C ALA A 36 -0.18 -10.51 2.33
N VAL A 37 0.34 -10.97 1.19
CA VAL A 37 0.00 -12.28 0.61
C VAL A 37 0.45 -13.42 1.52
N ILE A 38 1.69 -13.37 2.03
CA ILE A 38 2.22 -14.41 2.93
C ILE A 38 1.42 -14.46 4.23
N GLU A 39 1.12 -13.31 4.83
CA GLU A 39 0.34 -13.25 6.06
C GLU A 39 -1.10 -13.70 5.86
N ASN A 40 -1.73 -13.35 4.74
CA ASN A 40 -3.07 -13.81 4.39
C ASN A 40 -3.12 -15.34 4.20
N ARG A 41 -2.10 -15.94 3.56
CA ARG A 41 -1.95 -17.41 3.49
C ARG A 41 -1.83 -18.04 4.88
N ASN A 42 -1.24 -17.34 5.84
CA ASN A 42 -1.17 -17.76 7.25
C ASN A 42 -2.44 -17.42 8.06
N GLY A 43 -3.50 -16.92 7.41
CA GLY A 43 -4.77 -16.55 8.04
C GLY A 43 -4.81 -15.15 8.67
N ASN A 44 -3.75 -14.35 8.56
CA ASN A 44 -3.73 -12.96 9.01
C ASN A 44 -4.09 -12.00 7.86
N ARG A 45 -5.28 -11.40 7.93
CA ARG A 45 -5.80 -10.50 6.90
C ARG A 45 -5.45 -9.03 7.12
N GLU A 46 -4.88 -8.67 8.28
CA GLU A 46 -4.64 -7.28 8.69
C GLU A 46 -3.87 -6.47 7.63
N LYS A 47 -2.86 -7.07 7.00
CA LYS A 47 -2.03 -6.38 5.99
C LYS A 47 -2.74 -6.22 4.65
N ILE A 48 -3.56 -7.19 4.24
CA ILE A 48 -4.38 -7.04 3.03
C ILE A 48 -5.44 -5.96 3.26
N GLU A 49 -6.07 -5.92 4.43
CA GLU A 49 -7.06 -4.89 4.77
C GLU A 49 -6.46 -3.49 4.77
N LYS A 50 -5.22 -3.34 5.29
CA LYS A 50 -4.48 -2.07 5.24
C LYS A 50 -4.16 -1.63 3.80
N LEU A 51 -3.82 -2.57 2.92
CA LEU A 51 -3.60 -2.28 1.50
C LEU A 51 -4.91 -1.87 0.82
N ASP A 52 -6.03 -2.55 1.12
CA ASP A 52 -7.36 -2.21 0.59
C ASP A 52 -7.78 -0.79 1.01
N GLU A 53 -7.58 -0.43 2.29
CA GLU A 53 -7.88 0.90 2.80
C GLU A 53 -7.03 1.99 2.10
N LEU A 54 -5.75 1.71 1.87
CA LEU A 54 -4.86 2.62 1.16
C LEU A 54 -5.31 2.82 -0.29
N THR A 55 -5.62 1.74 -1.01
CA THR A 55 -6.12 1.83 -2.38
C THR A 55 -7.47 2.53 -2.48
N LYS A 56 -8.37 2.35 -1.50
CA LYS A 56 -9.65 3.07 -1.43
C LYS A 56 -9.47 4.57 -1.30
N LYS A 57 -8.54 5.04 -0.46
CA LYS A 57 -8.23 6.47 -0.32
C LYS A 57 -7.69 7.05 -1.63
N LEU A 58 -6.82 6.30 -2.32
CA LEU A 58 -6.34 6.68 -3.64
C LEU A 58 -7.46 6.71 -4.68
N GLU A 59 -8.38 5.75 -4.67
CA GLU A 59 -9.54 5.71 -5.57
C GLU A 59 -10.50 6.88 -5.32
N GLU A 60 -10.75 7.24 -4.06
CA GLU A 60 -11.54 8.42 -3.70
C GLU A 60 -10.88 9.71 -4.17
N ALA A 61 -9.57 9.87 -3.96
CA ALA A 61 -8.82 11.03 -4.45
C ALA A 61 -8.81 11.09 -5.98
N ALA A 62 -8.62 9.96 -6.67
CA ALA A 62 -8.66 9.86 -8.13
C ALA A 62 -10.05 10.23 -8.68
N ARG A 63 -11.14 9.74 -8.04
CA ARG A 63 -12.53 10.12 -8.39
C ARG A 63 -12.79 11.62 -8.24
N ASN A 64 -12.12 12.26 -7.28
CA ASN A 64 -12.19 13.71 -7.09
C ASN A 64 -11.32 14.51 -8.07
N GLY A 65 -10.65 13.84 -9.03
CA GLY A 65 -9.84 14.47 -10.07
C GLY A 65 -8.35 14.58 -9.75
N ASP A 66 -7.86 13.92 -8.70
CA ASP A 66 -6.42 13.88 -8.41
C ASP A 66 -5.70 12.87 -9.33
N THR A 67 -5.10 13.39 -10.39
CA THR A 67 -4.37 12.59 -11.39
C THR A 67 -3.13 11.89 -10.81
N GLU A 68 -2.55 12.42 -9.73
CA GLU A 68 -1.42 11.75 -9.06
C GLU A 68 -1.93 10.56 -8.23
N ALA A 69 -3.10 10.67 -7.59
CA ALA A 69 -3.72 9.55 -6.90
C ALA A 69 -4.09 8.43 -7.88
N GLU A 70 -4.58 8.79 -9.07
CA GLU A 70 -4.87 7.84 -10.14
C GLU A 70 -3.61 7.11 -10.61
N ALA A 71 -2.50 7.84 -10.83
CA ALA A 71 -1.22 7.26 -11.20
C ALA A 71 -0.67 6.32 -10.11
N GLU A 72 -0.72 6.75 -8.84
CA GLU A 72 -0.29 5.94 -7.70
C GLU A 72 -1.14 4.67 -7.56
N LEU A 73 -2.47 4.77 -7.69
CA LEU A 73 -3.40 3.63 -7.66
C LEU A 73 -3.08 2.63 -8.76
N LYS A 74 -2.80 3.11 -9.98
CA LYS A 74 -2.42 2.28 -11.12
C LYS A 74 -1.13 1.51 -10.83
N GLU A 75 -0.11 2.16 -10.27
CA GLU A 75 1.13 1.48 -9.89
C GLU A 75 0.91 0.40 -8.82
N TRP A 76 0.02 0.64 -7.84
CA TRP A 76 -0.35 -0.37 -6.85
C TRP A 76 -1.00 -1.59 -7.51
N HIS A 77 -1.94 -1.40 -8.43
CA HIS A 77 -2.58 -2.50 -9.16
C HIS A 77 -1.60 -3.26 -10.06
N GLU A 78 -0.76 -2.55 -10.81
CA GLU A 78 0.26 -3.20 -11.66
C GLU A 78 1.24 -4.02 -10.81
N THR A 79 1.65 -3.49 -9.66
CA THR A 79 2.55 -4.21 -8.75
C THR A 79 1.87 -5.44 -8.14
N ALA A 80 0.59 -5.35 -7.79
CA ALA A 80 -0.18 -6.47 -7.28
C ALA A 80 -0.31 -7.60 -8.31
N LEU A 81 -0.66 -7.25 -9.56
CA LEU A 81 -0.74 -8.20 -10.68
C LEU A 81 0.60 -8.90 -10.95
N LEU A 82 1.71 -8.14 -10.92
CA LEU A 82 3.05 -8.72 -11.09
C LEU A 82 3.36 -9.74 -10.00
N ILE A 83 2.97 -9.47 -8.74
CA ILE A 83 3.25 -10.36 -7.63
C ILE A 83 2.32 -11.58 -7.64
N GLU A 84 1.02 -11.42 -7.88
CA GLU A 84 0.09 -12.55 -7.97
C GLU A 84 0.48 -13.55 -9.06
N GLY A 85 1.00 -13.09 -10.19
CA GLY A 85 1.53 -13.97 -11.24
C GLY A 85 2.84 -14.70 -10.88
N THR A 86 3.47 -14.36 -9.75
CA THR A 86 4.77 -14.90 -9.33
C THR A 86 4.66 -15.96 -8.22
N PHE A 87 3.48 -16.15 -7.59
CA PHE A 87 3.31 -16.95 -6.37
C PHE A 87 2.24 -18.06 -6.41
#